data_AF-A0A9W5Y791-F1
#
_entry.id   AF-A0A9W5Y791-F1
#
_cell.length_a   1.000
_cell.length_b   1.000
_cell.length_c   1.000
_cell.angle_alpha   90.00
_cell.angle_beta   90.00
_cell.angle_gamma   90.00
#
_symmetry.space_group_name_H-M   'P 1'
#
loop_
_entity.id
_entity.type
_entity.pdbx_description
1 polymer ?
#
loop_
_entity_poly.entity_id
_entity_poly.type
_entity_poly.pdbx_seq_one_letter_code
_entity_poly.pdbx_strand_id
1 'polypeptide(L)'
;MINIDNIGNLKKCRVWLNKLPSSNDEIVKTLSSTIDSCDNNARNNQNIALELFVAPRYYGFLGIEYIYKESKKLEINVHITGDSIRSVNDSLALPSDNVYCGISSEYAPTILDTATKVLKDLNIIPSGTLNFNIGNYSDYGSNQVIFSKITSILIRLLGIEKCTLDEEECKNIVRNELNKSLTNI
;
A
#
# COMPACT_ATOMS: atom_id res chain seq x y z
N MET A 1 -5.61 13.94 -3.05
CA MET A 1 -5.27 12.90 -4.03
C MET A 1 -4.32 13.53 -5.02
N ILE A 2 -3.18 12.88 -5.26
CA ILE A 2 -2.17 13.29 -6.24
C ILE A 2 -2.29 12.30 -7.40
N ASN A 3 -2.58 12.80 -8.59
CA ASN A 3 -2.57 11.98 -9.81
C ASN A 3 -1.17 12.04 -10.41
N ILE A 4 -0.60 10.87 -10.66
CA ILE A 4 0.71 10.75 -11.28
C ILE A 4 0.53 9.94 -12.56
N ASP A 5 0.29 10.67 -13.64
CA ASP A 5 0.23 10.13 -14.99
C ASP A 5 1.63 10.11 -15.64
N ASN A 6 1.86 9.20 -16.59
CA ASN A 6 3.12 9.08 -17.34
C ASN A 6 4.38 8.82 -16.47
N ILE A 7 4.33 7.84 -15.56
CA ILE A 7 5.51 7.39 -14.77
C ILE A 7 6.47 6.50 -15.61
N GLY A 8 6.56 6.75 -16.91
CA GLY A 8 7.14 5.84 -17.90
C GLY A 8 6.05 5.02 -18.60
N ASN A 9 6.30 4.70 -19.88
CA ASN A 9 5.35 4.16 -20.86
C ASN A 9 4.28 3.24 -20.24
N LEU A 10 3.03 3.73 -20.22
CA LEU A 10 1.82 3.00 -19.85
C LEU A 10 1.61 2.67 -18.35
N LYS A 11 2.21 3.46 -17.44
CA LYS A 11 1.95 3.38 -16.00
C LYS A 11 1.11 4.58 -15.52
N LYS A 12 0.09 4.31 -14.71
CA LYS A 12 -0.75 5.33 -14.03
C LYS A 12 -0.78 5.05 -12.54
N CYS A 13 -0.76 6.10 -11.74
CA CYS A 13 -0.80 5.98 -10.29
C CYS A 13 -1.63 7.10 -9.66
N ARG A 14 -2.38 6.78 -8.61
CA ARG A 14 -3.04 7.76 -7.74
C ARG A 14 -2.55 7.55 -6.32
N VAL A 15 -2.21 8.64 -5.64
CA VAL A 15 -1.75 8.63 -4.25
C VAL A 15 -2.71 9.44 -3.38
N TRP A 16 -3.14 8.89 -2.26
CA TRP A 16 -3.90 9.59 -1.23
C TRP A 16 -3.02 9.76 0.00
N LEU A 17 -2.92 10.99 0.50
CA LEU A 17 -2.20 11.34 1.73
C LEU A 17 -3.22 11.90 2.73
N ASN A 18 -3.27 11.30 3.92
CA ASN A 18 -4.10 11.66 5.07
C ASN A 18 -5.63 11.69 4.86
N LYS A 19 -6.11 11.43 3.63
CA LYS A 19 -7.53 11.34 3.26
C LYS A 19 -7.75 10.12 2.39
N LEU A 20 -7.97 8.98 3.04
CA LEU A 20 -8.25 7.72 2.37
C LEU A 20 -9.68 7.73 1.78
N PRO A 21 -9.92 7.01 0.67
CA PRO A 21 -11.27 6.72 0.23
C PRO A 21 -11.99 5.89 1.30
N SER A 22 -13.28 6.16 1.50
CA SER A 22 -14.09 5.43 2.48
C SER A 22 -14.27 3.97 2.06
N SER A 23 -13.99 3.04 2.96
CA SER A 23 -14.35 1.62 2.84
C SER A 23 -15.13 1.19 4.07
N ASN A 24 -16.26 0.52 3.87
CA ASN A 24 -17.04 -0.09 4.94
C ASN A 24 -17.06 -1.60 4.76
N ASP A 25 -15.90 -2.20 4.51
CA ASP A 25 -15.78 -3.62 4.24
C ASP A 25 -15.59 -4.38 5.55
N GLU A 26 -16.34 -5.48 5.70
CA GLU A 26 -16.28 -6.30 6.90
C GLU A 26 -14.96 -7.09 6.92
N ILE A 27 -14.21 -6.94 8.02
CA ILE A 27 -12.96 -7.68 8.25
C ILE A 27 -13.33 -9.10 8.67
N VAL A 28 -12.93 -10.09 7.85
CA VAL A 28 -13.17 -11.51 8.10
C VAL A 28 -12.00 -12.15 8.83
N LYS A 29 -10.77 -11.68 8.56
CA LYS A 29 -9.55 -12.24 9.15
C LYS A 29 -8.45 -11.19 9.19
N THR A 30 -7.55 -11.28 10.17
CA THR A 30 -6.33 -10.46 10.22
C THR A 30 -5.11 -11.36 10.18
N LEU A 31 -4.15 -11.04 9.31
CA LEU A 31 -2.79 -11.58 9.40
C LEU A 31 -1.91 -10.56 10.12
N SER A 32 -1.06 -11.01 11.03
CA SER A 32 -0.23 -10.12 11.84
C SER A 32 1.22 -10.58 11.89
N SER A 33 2.13 -9.62 11.96
CA SER A 33 3.56 -9.81 12.22
C SER A 33 4.04 -8.74 13.20
N THR A 34 5.13 -9.03 13.90
CA THR A 34 5.75 -8.08 14.82
C THR A 34 7.25 -8.02 14.54
N ILE A 35 7.79 -6.82 14.45
CA ILE A 35 9.22 -6.57 14.36
C ILE A 35 9.65 -5.62 15.49
N ASP A 36 10.88 -5.79 15.97
CA ASP A 36 11.44 -4.89 16.96
C ASP A 36 11.70 -3.52 16.32
N SER A 37 11.27 -2.47 17.00
CA SER A 37 11.54 -1.09 16.57
C SER A 37 12.94 -0.68 16.99
N CYS A 38 13.63 0.03 16.10
CA CYS A 38 14.89 0.71 16.40
C CYS A 38 14.71 2.24 16.50
N ASP A 39 13.49 2.74 16.29
CA ASP A 39 13.14 4.15 16.40
C ASP A 39 11.89 4.34 17.28
N ASN A 40 12.09 4.97 18.43
CA ASN A 40 11.04 5.27 19.40
C ASN A 40 10.69 6.77 19.42
N ASN A 41 11.10 7.53 18.41
CA ASN A 41 10.71 8.92 18.31
C ASN A 41 9.20 9.02 18.08
N ALA A 42 8.57 9.98 18.75
CA ALA A 42 7.18 10.29 18.53
C ALA A 42 6.96 10.71 17.07
N ARG A 43 6.03 10.03 16.41
CA ARG A 43 5.64 10.31 15.02
C ARG A 43 4.15 10.59 14.95
N ASN A 44 3.75 11.45 14.01
CA ASN A 44 2.34 11.65 13.72
C ASN A 44 1.74 10.40 13.09
N ASN A 45 0.46 10.15 13.35
CA ASN A 45 -0.29 9.16 12.61
C ASN A 45 -0.33 9.55 11.13
N GLN A 46 -0.26 8.58 10.24
CA GLN A 46 -0.21 8.81 8.80
C GLN A 46 -1.07 7.79 8.07
N ASN A 47 -1.85 8.26 7.11
CA ASN A 47 -2.69 7.42 6.29
C ASN A 47 -2.32 7.62 4.82
N ILE A 48 -1.92 6.56 4.14
CA ILE A 48 -1.49 6.63 2.74
C ILE A 48 -2.20 5.53 1.95
N ALA A 49 -2.69 5.85 0.76
CA ALA A 49 -3.11 4.83 -0.19
C ALA A 49 -2.55 5.06 -1.59
N LEU A 50 -2.44 3.97 -2.32
CA LEU A 50 -1.87 3.90 -3.65
C LEU A 50 -2.77 3.05 -4.53
N GLU A 51 -3.22 3.63 -5.65
CA GLU A 51 -3.79 2.88 -6.77
C GLU A 51 -2.76 2.87 -7.88
N LEU A 52 -2.44 1.68 -8.40
CA LEU A 52 -1.43 1.50 -9.40
C LEU A 52 -1.96 0.67 -10.56
N PHE A 53 -1.77 1.18 -11.77
CA PHE A 53 -1.98 0.47 -13.01
C PHE A 53 -0.70 0.45 -13.84
N VAL A 54 -0.29 -0.73 -14.27
CA VAL A 54 0.87 -0.94 -15.17
C VAL A 54 0.43 -1.81 -16.33
N ALA A 55 0.36 -1.22 -17.52
CA ALA A 55 0.00 -1.96 -18.72
C ALA A 55 0.96 -3.14 -18.99
N PRO A 56 0.47 -4.21 -19.65
CA PRO A 56 -0.86 -4.32 -20.23
C PRO A 56 -1.97 -4.71 -19.25
N ARG A 57 -1.64 -5.14 -18.01
CA ARG A 57 -2.64 -5.80 -17.16
C ARG A 57 -2.55 -5.53 -15.67
N TYR A 58 -1.42 -5.10 -15.10
CA TYR A 58 -1.31 -5.08 -13.65
C TYR A 58 -2.16 -3.97 -13.03
N TYR A 59 -2.93 -4.34 -12.01
CA TYR A 59 -3.78 -3.43 -11.24
C TYR A 59 -3.77 -3.80 -9.76
N GLY A 60 -3.75 -2.79 -8.90
CA GLY A 60 -4.06 -2.95 -7.48
C GLY A 60 -4.26 -1.61 -6.80
N PHE A 61 -5.07 -1.64 -5.75
CA PHE A 61 -5.21 -0.54 -4.79
C PHE A 61 -4.92 -1.08 -3.39
N LEU A 62 -4.17 -0.32 -2.60
CA LEU A 62 -3.91 -0.66 -1.21
C LEU A 62 -3.73 0.62 -0.40
N GLY A 63 -4.25 0.63 0.81
CA GLY A 63 -3.97 1.68 1.79
C GLY A 63 -3.39 1.11 3.07
N ILE A 64 -2.66 1.98 3.75
CA ILE A 64 -2.00 1.73 5.02
C ILE A 64 -2.28 2.89 5.98
N GLU A 65 -2.57 2.53 7.22
CA GLU A 65 -2.68 3.44 8.35
C GLU A 65 -1.55 3.13 9.34
N TYR A 66 -0.76 4.16 9.64
CA TYR A 66 0.25 4.13 10.68
C TYR A 66 -0.26 4.87 11.91
N ILE A 67 -0.22 4.18 13.05
CA ILE A 67 -0.56 4.73 14.36
C ILE A 67 0.66 4.62 15.25
N TYR A 68 1.17 5.76 15.71
CA TYR A 68 2.28 5.76 16.66
C TYR A 68 1.85 5.18 17.99
N LYS A 69 2.69 4.32 18.55
CA LYS A 69 2.56 3.79 19.90
C LYS A 69 3.94 3.54 20.48
N GLU A 70 4.18 4.10 21.65
CA GLU A 70 5.42 3.85 22.39
C GLU A 70 5.41 2.41 22.94
N SER A 71 6.02 1.48 22.18
CA SER A 71 5.96 0.04 22.49
C SER A 71 7.27 -0.71 22.22
N LYS A 72 8.28 -0.05 21.64
CA LYS A 72 9.51 -0.67 21.08
C LYS A 72 9.26 -1.76 20.04
N LYS A 73 8.04 -1.83 19.50
CA LYS A 73 7.63 -2.82 18.51
C LYS A 73 6.83 -2.15 17.41
N LEU A 74 6.95 -2.67 16.20
CA LEU A 74 6.03 -2.38 15.12
C LEU A 74 5.17 -3.61 14.88
N GLU A 75 3.88 -3.47 15.13
CA GLU A 75 2.89 -4.46 14.76
C GLU A 75 2.39 -4.18 13.34
N ILE A 76 2.40 -5.19 12.48
CA ILE A 76 1.94 -5.08 11.09
C ILE A 76 0.71 -5.97 10.96
N ASN A 77 -0.42 -5.37 10.59
CA ASN A 77 -1.71 -6.04 10.45
C ASN A 77 -2.22 -5.90 9.02
N VAL A 78 -2.62 -7.01 8.41
CA VAL A 78 -3.31 -7.04 7.12
C VAL A 78 -4.71 -7.58 7.33
N HIS A 79 -5.71 -6.71 7.15
CA HIS A 79 -7.11 -7.04 7.34
C HIS A 79 -7.69 -7.59 6.03
N ILE A 80 -7.94 -8.90 6.02
CA ILE A 80 -8.65 -9.60 4.95
C ILE A 80 -10.13 -9.31 5.10
N THR A 81 -10.74 -8.85 4.02
CA THR A 81 -12.17 -8.57 3.93
C THR A 81 -12.86 -9.68 3.14
N GLY A 82 -14.17 -9.83 3.33
CA GLY A 82 -14.95 -10.76 2.53
C GLY A 82 -15.01 -10.34 1.05
N ASP A 83 -15.31 -11.29 0.16
CA ASP A 83 -15.50 -11.05 -1.27
C ASP A 83 -16.84 -10.33 -1.52
N SER A 84 -16.88 -9.05 -1.18
CA SER A 84 -18.03 -8.20 -1.50
C SER A 84 -17.82 -7.59 -2.89
N ILE A 85 -18.67 -7.99 -3.83
CA ILE A 85 -18.70 -7.39 -5.16
C ILE A 85 -19.29 -5.99 -5.02
N ARG A 86 -18.43 -4.98 -5.03
CA ARG A 86 -18.82 -3.59 -5.21
C ARG A 86 -18.11 -3.10 -6.46
N SER A 87 -18.88 -2.78 -7.50
CA SER A 87 -18.35 -2.15 -8.70
C SER A 87 -17.72 -0.80 -8.32
N VAL A 88 -16.39 -0.73 -8.36
CA VAL A 88 -15.67 0.54 -8.21
C VAL A 88 -15.69 1.26 -9.55
N ASN A 89 -16.64 2.18 -9.71
CA ASN A 89 -16.83 2.92 -10.96
C ASN A 89 -15.69 3.90 -11.29
N ASP A 90 -14.85 4.25 -10.31
CA ASP A 90 -13.69 5.14 -10.48
C ASP A 90 -12.39 4.43 -10.09
N SER A 91 -12.00 3.43 -10.87
CA SER A 91 -10.72 2.73 -10.72
C SER A 91 -9.80 2.97 -11.92
N LEU A 92 -8.50 2.77 -11.72
CA LEU A 92 -7.51 2.74 -12.81
C LEU A 92 -7.47 1.41 -13.58
N ALA A 93 -8.28 0.42 -13.19
CA ALA A 93 -8.33 -0.88 -13.87
C ALA A 93 -8.80 -0.75 -15.32
N LEU A 94 -8.61 -1.80 -16.12
CA LEU A 94 -9.17 -1.82 -17.47
C LEU A 94 -10.70 -1.80 -17.39
N PRO A 95 -11.40 -1.12 -18.32
CA PRO A 95 -12.87 -1.08 -18.32
C PRO A 95 -13.55 -2.46 -18.44
N SER A 96 -12.82 -3.46 -18.91
CA SER A 96 -13.27 -4.85 -19.02
C SER A 96 -13.12 -5.66 -17.74
N ASP A 97 -12.38 -5.17 -16.75
CA ASP A 97 -12.10 -5.88 -15.50
C ASP A 97 -13.16 -5.55 -14.45
N ASN A 98 -13.62 -6.57 -13.71
CA ASN A 98 -14.34 -6.32 -12.47
C ASN A 98 -13.34 -5.99 -11.37
N VAL A 99 -13.64 -4.94 -10.60
CA VAL A 99 -12.87 -4.54 -9.43
C VAL A 99 -13.66 -4.86 -8.17
N TYR A 100 -12.99 -5.49 -7.22
CA TYR A 100 -13.53 -5.93 -5.93
C TYR A 100 -12.95 -5.04 -4.83
N CYS A 101 -13.78 -4.68 -3.87
CA CYS A 101 -13.36 -3.91 -2.70
C CYS A 101 -12.77 -4.81 -1.63
N GLY A 102 -11.71 -4.31 -1.02
CA GLY A 102 -11.01 -4.89 0.11
C GLY A 102 -9.76 -5.70 -0.27
N ILE A 103 -9.23 -6.46 0.70
CA ILE A 103 -7.99 -7.22 0.57
C ILE A 103 -8.33 -8.71 0.55
N SER A 104 -8.12 -9.36 -0.60
CA SER A 104 -8.29 -10.81 -0.74
C SER A 104 -7.28 -11.58 0.10
N SER A 105 -7.72 -12.72 0.63
CA SER A 105 -6.86 -13.70 1.31
C SER A 105 -5.72 -14.21 0.43
N GLU A 106 -5.84 -14.11 -0.90
CA GLU A 106 -4.80 -14.47 -1.87
C GLU A 106 -3.58 -13.53 -1.78
N TYR A 107 -3.80 -12.24 -1.54
CA TYR A 107 -2.74 -11.22 -1.58
C TYR A 107 -2.23 -10.83 -0.20
N ALA A 108 -3.02 -11.05 0.85
CA ALA A 108 -2.68 -10.67 2.21
C ALA A 108 -1.32 -11.22 2.71
N PRO A 109 -0.94 -12.49 2.46
CA PRO A 109 0.39 -12.99 2.83
C PRO A 109 1.51 -12.21 2.14
N THR A 110 1.35 -11.89 0.85
CA THR A 110 2.36 -11.13 0.09
C THR A 110 2.53 -9.71 0.63
N ILE A 111 1.43 -9.06 1.01
CA ILE A 111 1.45 -7.73 1.64
C ILE A 111 2.22 -7.79 2.97
N LEU A 112 1.93 -8.77 3.82
CA LEU A 112 2.58 -8.92 5.12
C LEU A 112 4.08 -9.21 4.99
N ASP A 113 4.45 -10.15 4.12
CA ASP A 113 5.84 -10.56 3.88
C ASP A 113 6.65 -9.41 3.29
N THR A 114 6.09 -8.71 2.29
CA THR A 114 6.76 -7.57 1.66
C THR A 114 6.94 -6.42 2.64
N ALA A 115 5.92 -6.09 3.43
CA ALA A 115 6.03 -5.02 4.44
C ALA A 115 7.15 -5.35 5.44
N THR A 116 7.15 -6.58 5.96
CA THR A 116 8.17 -7.05 6.91
C THR A 116 9.58 -6.98 6.31
N LYS A 117 9.75 -7.41 5.06
CA LYS A 117 11.04 -7.36 4.34
C LYS A 117 11.51 -5.91 4.15
N VAL A 118 10.67 -5.05 3.57
CA VAL A 118 11.04 -3.67 3.24
C VAL A 118 11.35 -2.87 4.51
N LEU A 119 10.61 -3.08 5.61
CA LEU A 119 10.90 -2.42 6.88
C LEU A 119 12.27 -2.81 7.44
N LYS A 120 12.65 -4.10 7.35
CA LYS A 120 13.98 -4.56 7.75
C LYS A 120 15.09 -3.95 6.87
N ASP A 121 14.81 -3.70 5.59
CA ASP A 121 15.76 -3.07 4.67
C ASP A 121 15.92 -1.56 4.89
N LEU A 122 14.95 -0.87 5.51
CA LEU A 122 14.96 0.58 5.69
C LEU A 122 15.83 1.08 6.87
N ASN A 123 16.43 0.19 7.66
CA ASN A 123 17.26 0.46 8.85
C ASN A 123 16.61 1.28 9.99
N ILE A 124 15.50 1.98 9.73
CA ILE A 124 14.71 2.75 10.69
C ILE A 124 13.30 2.17 10.73
N ILE A 125 12.99 1.47 11.81
CA ILE A 125 11.71 0.82 12.06
C ILE A 125 11.01 1.59 13.20
N PRO A 126 9.91 2.32 12.91
CA PRO A 126 9.20 3.10 13.93
C PRO A 126 8.46 2.19 14.92
N SER A 127 8.20 2.67 16.13
CA SER A 127 7.30 2.00 17.08
C SER A 127 5.83 2.35 16.82
N GLY A 128 4.95 1.36 16.79
CA GLY A 128 3.54 1.61 16.50
C GLY A 128 2.80 0.41 15.93
N THR A 129 1.76 0.72 15.17
CA THR A 129 0.97 -0.25 14.42
C THR A 129 0.83 0.23 12.97
N LEU A 130 1.02 -0.68 12.01
CA LEU A 130 0.73 -0.52 10.59
C LEU A 130 -0.47 -1.39 10.21
N ASN A 131 -1.58 -0.77 9.87
CA ASN A 131 -2.81 -1.44 9.47
C ASN A 131 -3.04 -1.29 7.96
N PHE A 132 -3.00 -2.39 7.23
CA PHE A 132 -3.52 -2.46 5.86
C PHE A 132 -5.02 -2.78 5.95
N ASN A 133 -5.84 -1.75 5.77
CA ASN A 133 -7.28 -1.78 6.07
C ASN A 133 -8.16 -1.54 4.84
N ILE A 134 -7.59 -1.06 3.74
CA ILE A 134 -8.32 -0.84 2.48
C ILE A 134 -7.52 -1.41 1.32
N GLY A 135 -8.20 -1.95 0.33
CA GLY A 135 -7.60 -2.44 -0.89
C GLY A 135 -8.65 -2.57 -1.98
N ASN A 136 -8.21 -2.71 -3.23
CA ASN A 136 -9.05 -3.21 -4.31
C ASN A 136 -8.21 -4.13 -5.18
N TYR A 137 -8.84 -5.14 -5.75
CA TYR A 137 -8.22 -6.04 -6.70
C TYR A 137 -9.12 -6.26 -7.92
N SER A 138 -8.55 -6.67 -9.05
CA SER A 138 -9.31 -7.02 -10.24
C SER A 138 -9.11 -8.48 -10.65
N ASP A 139 -10.08 -9.02 -11.39
CA ASP A 139 -10.07 -10.42 -11.85
C ASP A 139 -8.77 -10.84 -12.56
N TYR A 140 -8.26 -9.97 -13.44
CA TYR A 140 -7.14 -10.31 -14.33
C TYR A 140 -5.86 -9.55 -14.00
N GLY A 141 -5.99 -8.35 -13.43
CA GLY A 141 -4.86 -7.46 -13.24
C GLY A 141 -4.16 -7.60 -11.90
N SER A 142 -4.82 -8.15 -10.91
CA SER A 142 -4.26 -8.32 -9.57
C SER A 142 -3.51 -9.62 -9.41
N ASN A 143 -2.37 -9.55 -8.71
CA ASN A 143 -1.51 -10.68 -8.36
C ASN A 143 -0.52 -10.26 -7.26
N GLN A 144 0.24 -11.22 -6.75
CA GLN A 144 1.23 -11.00 -5.71
C GLN A 144 2.28 -9.93 -6.11
N VAL A 145 2.67 -9.88 -7.39
CA VAL A 145 3.71 -8.97 -7.87
C VAL A 145 3.29 -7.51 -7.73
N ILE A 146 2.08 -7.16 -8.16
CA ILE A 146 1.58 -5.78 -8.06
C ILE A 146 1.35 -5.37 -6.61
N PHE A 147 0.81 -6.27 -5.77
CA PHE A 147 0.63 -5.98 -4.35
C PHE A 147 1.96 -5.83 -3.61
N SER A 148 2.95 -6.66 -3.90
CA SER A 148 4.31 -6.49 -3.36
C SER A 148 4.88 -5.11 -3.75
N LYS A 149 4.71 -4.70 -5.02
CA LYS A 149 5.18 -3.39 -5.49
C LYS A 149 4.50 -2.24 -4.76
N ILE A 150 3.18 -2.29 -4.65
CA ILE A 150 2.39 -1.26 -3.95
C ILE A 150 2.81 -1.20 -2.48
N THR A 151 2.91 -2.33 -1.79
CA THR A 151 3.35 -2.38 -0.39
C THR A 151 4.73 -1.76 -0.21
N SER A 152 5.69 -2.07 -1.07
CA SER A 152 7.03 -1.48 -1.01
C SER A 152 7.00 0.05 -1.14
N ILE A 153 6.20 0.57 -2.07
CA ILE A 153 6.02 2.01 -2.26
C ILE A 153 5.40 2.65 -1.01
N LEU A 154 4.32 2.07 -0.47
CA LEU A 154 3.64 2.59 0.72
C LEU A 154 4.56 2.67 1.94
N ILE A 155 5.33 1.61 2.22
CA ILE A 155 6.27 1.59 3.34
C ILE A 155 7.37 2.65 3.16
N ARG A 156 7.86 2.85 1.93
CA ARG A 156 8.88 3.88 1.65
C ARG A 156 8.32 5.29 1.74
N LEU A 157 7.06 5.50 1.37
CA LEU A 157 6.36 6.78 1.56
C LEU A 157 6.21 7.12 3.05
N LEU A 158 5.96 6.12 3.91
CA LEU A 158 5.95 6.30 5.38
C LEU A 158 7.34 6.57 5.96
N GLY A 159 8.39 6.08 5.31
CA GLY A 159 9.79 6.16 5.77
C GLY A 159 10.40 7.56 5.77
N ILE A 160 9.68 8.58 5.31
CA ILE A 160 10.16 9.97 5.31
C ILE A 160 9.69 10.67 6.58
N GLU A 161 10.53 10.58 7.60
CA GLU A 161 10.49 11.49 8.74
C GLU A 161 11.06 12.84 8.31
N LYS A 162 10.20 13.72 7.79
CA LYS A 162 10.27 15.20 7.82
C LYS A 162 9.13 15.79 7.00
N CYS A 163 8.57 16.89 7.50
CA CYS A 163 7.73 17.89 6.83
C CYS A 163 6.94 17.44 5.60
N THR A 164 5.61 17.38 5.70
CA THR A 164 4.65 17.40 4.57
C THR A 164 5.25 16.91 3.25
N LEU A 165 5.23 15.59 3.02
CA LEU A 165 5.64 14.99 1.75
C LEU A 165 5.08 15.84 0.60
N ASP A 166 5.94 16.59 -0.08
CA ASP A 166 5.49 17.43 -1.16
C ASP A 166 5.16 16.56 -2.38
N GLU A 167 4.43 17.12 -3.33
CA GLU A 167 3.94 16.36 -4.47
C GLU A 167 5.10 15.77 -5.31
N GLU A 168 6.24 16.44 -5.40
CA GLU A 168 7.39 16.00 -6.20
C GLU A 168 8.20 14.92 -5.50
N GLU A 169 8.41 15.02 -4.19
CA GLU A 169 9.03 13.95 -3.39
C GLU A 169 8.22 12.66 -3.48
N CYS A 170 6.89 12.77 -3.36
CA CYS A 170 5.97 11.65 -3.54
C CYS A 170 6.15 10.99 -4.92
N LYS A 171 6.13 11.80 -5.98
CA LYS A 171 6.33 11.33 -7.36
C LYS A 171 7.69 10.66 -7.54
N ASN A 172 8.75 11.19 -6.93
CA ASN A 172 10.09 10.64 -7.06
C ASN A 172 10.23 9.27 -6.40
N ILE A 173 9.65 9.06 -5.21
CA ILE A 173 9.62 7.75 -4.55
C ILE A 173 8.88 6.74 -5.42
N VAL A 174 7.67 7.12 -5.88
CA VAL A 174 6.84 6.26 -6.73
C VAL A 174 7.59 5.89 -8.02
N ARG A 175 8.19 6.87 -8.71
CA ARG A 175 8.99 6.64 -9.93
C ARG A 175 10.19 5.71 -9.68
N ASN A 176 10.94 5.94 -8.61
CA ASN A 176 12.12 5.15 -8.28
C ASN A 176 11.77 3.68 -8.04
N GLU A 177 10.71 3.42 -7.29
CA GLU A 177 10.25 2.05 -7.07
C GLU A 177 9.66 1.42 -8.33
N LEU A 178 8.91 2.17 -9.15
CA LEU A 178 8.35 1.67 -10.40
C LEU A 178 9.38 1.40 -11.49
N ASN A 179 10.56 2.02 -11.43
CA ASN A 179 11.67 1.77 -12.34
C ASN A 179 12.45 0.50 -12.00
N LYS A 180 12.41 0.03 -10.74
CA LYS A 180 12.90 -1.30 -10.40
C LYS A 180 12.04 -2.36 -11.10
N SER A 181 12.65 -3.46 -11.54
CA SER A 181 11.88 -4.59 -12.10
C SER A 181 10.73 -4.97 -11.15
N LEU A 182 9.59 -5.34 -11.72
CA LEU A 182 8.45 -5.83 -10.94
C LEU A 182 8.83 -7.08 -10.12
N THR A 183 9.84 -7.83 -10.54
CA THR A 183 10.36 -9.02 -9.86
C THR A 183 11.47 -8.75 -8.84
N ASN A 184 12.03 -7.54 -8.80
CA ASN A 184 13.21 -7.23 -7.97
C ASN A 184 12.80 -6.49 -6.69
N ILE A 185 11.95 -7.12 -5.88
CA ILE A 185 11.53 -6.61 -4.56
C ILE A 185 12.12 -7.51 -3.50
#